data_AF-A0A1C5ERQ5-F1
#
_entry.id   AF-A0A1C5ERQ5-F1
#
_cell.length_a   1.000
_cell.length_b   1.000
_cell.length_c   1.000
_cell.angle_alpha   90.00
_cell.angle_beta   90.00
_cell.angle_gamma   90.00
#
_symmetry.space_group_name_H-M   'P 1'
#
loop_
_entity.id
_entity.type
_entity.pdbx_description
1 polymer ?
#
loop_
_entity_poly.entity_id
_entity_poly.type
_entity_poly.pdbx_seq_one_letter_code
_entity_poly.pdbx_strand_id
1 'polypeptide(L)'
;PHDPVASQGEGGSGPLARMQEVESTESGRLFAERDWYGLAYQSRDVRYNPDPLNEVFTVDYADLETGGVGLADDDQKLVNSIEASRPGGAVQRATDAASIAAFGLYQPGALNLLKMTDNSVLSAAHWTVSRYADPEPELREVEIEAFTLPFYSDILDAEISSFFSVYNMPAQTVSEMRVTVEGYTELIGEQSHVITFRTSASARDSVWVLGDPVYGLLGQTTRLAY
;
A
#
# COMPACT_ATOMS: atom_id res chain seq x y z
N PRO A 1 1.31 3.01 14.81
CA PRO A 1 1.58 2.31 16.08
C PRO A 1 1.40 0.79 15.96
N HIS A 2 2.26 0.00 16.61
CA HIS A 2 2.19 -1.45 16.59
C HIS A 2 1.28 -2.03 17.66
N ASP A 3 0.69 -3.18 17.36
CA ASP A 3 0.12 -4.02 18.40
C ASP A 3 1.21 -4.85 19.10
N PRO A 4 0.98 -5.28 20.34
CA PRO A 4 1.83 -6.28 20.98
C PRO A 4 1.72 -7.65 20.27
N VAL A 5 2.86 -8.33 20.12
CA VAL A 5 3.00 -9.61 19.39
C VAL A 5 2.90 -10.82 20.33
N ALA A 6 2.14 -11.84 19.93
CA ALA A 6 1.69 -12.94 20.81
C ALA A 6 2.65 -14.09 21.08
N SER A 7 3.77 -14.18 20.35
CA SER A 7 4.71 -15.28 20.53
C SER A 7 6.11 -14.96 20.05
N GLN A 8 7.09 -15.61 20.68
CA GLN A 8 8.39 -15.83 20.07
C GLN A 8 8.20 -16.93 19.02
N GLY A 9 8.60 -16.71 17.77
CA GLY A 9 8.33 -17.68 16.72
C GLY A 9 9.10 -19.01 16.88
N GLU A 10 8.77 -20.01 16.07
CA GLU A 10 9.29 -21.40 16.14
C GLU A 10 10.82 -21.55 16.13
N GLY A 11 11.43 -22.10 17.20
CA GLY A 11 12.90 -22.28 17.26
C GLY A 11 13.49 -22.89 15.98
N GLY A 12 14.52 -22.23 15.41
CA GLY A 12 15.20 -22.64 14.18
C GLY A 12 15.01 -21.71 12.97
N SER A 13 14.09 -20.76 13.01
CA SER A 13 13.95 -19.75 11.95
C SER A 13 15.06 -18.69 12.00
N GLY A 14 15.54 -18.26 10.83
CA GLY A 14 16.54 -17.19 10.72
C GLY A 14 15.97 -15.81 11.11
N PRO A 15 16.84 -14.84 11.46
CA PRO A 15 16.41 -13.49 11.85
C PRO A 15 15.53 -12.77 10.81
N LEU A 16 15.83 -12.91 9.52
CA LEU A 16 15.03 -12.29 8.45
C LEU A 16 13.60 -12.82 8.41
N ALA A 17 13.41 -14.13 8.53
CA ALA A 17 12.09 -14.74 8.54
C ALA A 17 11.24 -14.19 9.70
N ARG A 18 11.86 -13.91 10.85
CA ARG A 18 11.19 -13.28 11.99
C ARG A 18 10.77 -11.85 11.73
N MET A 19 11.63 -11.08 11.08
CA MET A 19 11.27 -9.71 10.71
C MET A 19 10.10 -9.70 9.72
N GLN A 20 10.05 -10.65 8.78
CA GLN A 20 8.94 -10.82 7.84
C GLN A 20 7.63 -11.28 8.52
N GLU A 21 7.71 -12.10 9.58
CA GLU A 21 6.55 -12.44 10.41
C GLU A 21 5.97 -11.20 11.11
N VAL A 22 6.83 -10.31 11.63
CA VAL A 22 6.42 -9.06 12.26
C VAL A 22 5.86 -8.09 11.23
N GLU A 23 6.51 -7.95 10.07
CA GLU A 23 6.03 -7.16 8.95
C GLU A 23 4.62 -7.56 8.52
N SER A 24 4.40 -8.85 8.23
CA SER A 24 3.08 -9.35 7.82
C SER A 24 2.02 -9.16 8.91
N THR A 25 2.37 -9.43 10.17
CA THR A 25 1.47 -9.26 11.31
C THR A 25 1.06 -7.79 11.49
N GLU A 26 2.00 -6.87 11.39
CA GLU A 26 1.77 -5.43 11.62
C GLU A 26 1.39 -4.66 10.34
N SER A 27 1.25 -5.35 9.21
CA SER A 27 1.09 -4.73 7.89
C SER A 27 2.15 -3.64 7.60
N GLY A 28 3.36 -3.84 8.13
CA GLY A 28 4.50 -2.94 7.97
C GLY A 28 5.15 -3.07 6.60
N ARG A 29 6.32 -2.45 6.45
CA ARG A 29 7.22 -2.65 5.31
C ARG A 29 8.60 -2.95 5.82
N LEU A 30 9.16 -4.09 5.39
CA LEU A 30 10.54 -4.46 5.65
C LEU A 30 11.31 -4.46 4.33
N PHE A 31 12.33 -3.61 4.22
CA PHE A 31 13.10 -3.47 2.98
C PHE A 31 14.55 -3.10 3.26
N ALA A 32 15.41 -3.27 2.25
CA ALA A 32 16.77 -2.76 2.28
C ALA A 32 16.76 -1.29 1.86
N GLU A 33 17.29 -0.43 2.72
CA GLU A 33 17.32 1.02 2.49
C GLU A 33 18.47 1.39 1.56
N ARG A 34 18.29 2.43 0.75
CA ARG A 34 19.29 2.91 -0.21
C ARG A 34 20.47 3.63 0.46
N ASP A 35 20.21 4.40 1.51
CA ASP A 35 21.18 5.35 2.09
C ASP A 35 22.25 4.69 2.97
N TRP A 36 21.98 3.50 3.50
CA TRP A 36 22.93 2.80 4.35
C TRP A 36 22.79 1.29 4.22
N TYR A 37 23.86 0.58 4.57
CA TYR A 37 23.91 -0.87 4.51
C TYR A 37 23.08 -1.51 5.63
N GLY A 38 21.77 -1.62 5.44
CA GLY A 38 20.91 -2.37 6.33
C GLY A 38 19.45 -2.43 5.92
N LEU A 39 18.63 -2.84 6.89
CA LEU A 39 17.20 -3.02 6.72
C LEU A 39 16.45 -1.89 7.43
N ALA A 40 15.51 -1.29 6.72
CA ALA A 40 14.50 -0.42 7.26
C ALA A 40 13.25 -1.24 7.59
N TYR A 41 12.64 -0.92 8.73
CA TYR A 41 11.30 -1.37 9.06
C TYR A 41 10.42 -0.15 9.30
N GLN A 42 9.39 -0.01 8.49
CA GLN A 42 8.40 1.04 8.62
C GLN A 42 7.08 0.45 9.13
N SER A 43 6.53 1.13 10.12
CA SER A 43 5.18 0.85 10.59
C SER A 43 4.15 1.39 9.58
N ARG A 44 2.95 0.80 9.58
CA ARG A 44 1.88 1.17 8.64
C ARG A 44 1.42 2.62 8.74
N ASP A 45 1.53 3.22 9.92
CA ASP A 45 1.13 4.61 10.17
C ASP A 45 1.99 5.65 9.47
N VAL A 46 3.19 5.28 8.99
CA VAL A 46 4.01 6.14 8.13
C VAL A 46 3.24 6.57 6.87
N ARG A 47 2.32 5.72 6.39
CA ARG A 47 1.54 5.98 5.18
C ARG A 47 0.15 6.55 5.44
N TYR A 48 -0.24 6.74 6.69
CA TYR A 48 -1.60 7.20 7.01
C TYR A 48 -1.80 8.65 6.65
N ASN A 49 -2.84 8.91 5.85
CA ASN A 49 -3.24 10.25 5.40
C ASN A 49 -2.05 11.07 4.88
N PRO A 50 -1.36 10.60 3.80
CA PRO A 50 -0.18 11.27 3.30
C PRO A 50 -0.52 12.71 2.91
N ASP A 51 0.24 13.67 3.46
CA ASP A 51 0.05 15.09 3.19
C ASP A 51 0.45 15.41 1.73
N PRO A 52 -0.46 15.95 0.90
CA PRO A 52 -0.14 16.40 -0.46
C PRO A 52 1.11 17.26 -0.57
N LEU A 53 1.46 18.03 0.47
CA LEU A 53 2.62 18.91 0.46
C LEU A 53 3.96 18.18 0.63
N ASN A 54 3.93 16.90 0.98
CA ASN A 54 5.11 16.06 1.22
C ASN A 54 5.32 15.03 0.09
N GLU A 55 4.70 15.23 -1.07
CA GLU A 55 5.00 14.44 -2.26
C GLU A 55 6.47 14.61 -2.65
N VAL A 56 7.13 13.50 -3.00
CA VAL A 56 8.54 13.54 -3.38
C VAL A 56 8.75 14.27 -4.72
N PHE A 57 7.82 14.10 -5.67
CA PHE A 57 7.74 14.86 -6.90
C PHE A 57 6.32 14.81 -7.47
N THR A 58 6.08 15.50 -8.58
CA THR A 58 4.89 15.35 -9.43
C THR A 58 5.32 15.25 -10.88
N VAL A 59 4.65 14.41 -11.67
CA VAL A 59 5.04 14.17 -13.07
C VAL A 59 3.84 14.25 -14.00
N ASP A 60 4.01 14.86 -15.18
CA ASP A 60 2.96 14.89 -16.20
C ASP A 60 2.84 13.49 -16.80
N TYR A 61 1.61 13.02 -17.05
CA TYR A 61 1.39 11.78 -17.78
C TYR A 61 2.13 11.75 -19.13
N ALA A 62 2.28 12.90 -19.80
CA ALA A 62 3.01 13.02 -21.06
C ALA A 62 4.53 12.84 -20.93
N ASP A 63 5.09 12.99 -19.72
CA ASP A 63 6.51 12.81 -19.42
C ASP A 63 6.83 11.36 -18.99
N LEU A 64 5.82 10.50 -18.92
CA LEU A 64 5.99 9.07 -18.66
C LEU A 64 6.34 8.31 -19.95
N GLU A 65 6.97 7.14 -19.79
CA GLU A 65 7.10 6.17 -20.87
C GLU A 65 5.75 5.49 -21.12
N THR A 66 4.83 6.22 -21.76
CA THR A 66 3.40 5.87 -21.90
C THR A 66 3.13 4.52 -22.58
N GLY A 67 4.11 3.96 -23.31
CA GLY A 67 4.03 2.60 -23.84
C GLY A 67 4.00 1.51 -22.77
N GLY A 68 4.55 1.79 -21.59
CA GLY A 68 4.57 0.89 -20.43
C GLY A 68 3.54 1.25 -19.34
N VAL A 69 2.98 2.46 -19.36
CA VAL A 69 2.06 2.94 -18.31
C VAL A 69 0.60 2.65 -18.67
N GLY A 70 -0.01 1.72 -17.93
CA GLY A 70 -1.42 1.34 -18.05
C GLY A 70 -2.17 1.44 -16.72
N LEU A 71 -3.45 1.80 -16.80
CA LEU A 71 -4.37 1.67 -15.68
C LEU A 71 -4.83 0.22 -15.57
N ALA A 72 -4.58 -0.38 -14.41
CA ALA A 72 -5.15 -1.67 -14.07
C ALA A 72 -6.54 -1.44 -13.47
N ASP A 73 -7.56 -2.01 -14.11
CA ASP A 73 -8.95 -2.04 -13.66
C ASP A 73 -9.42 -3.50 -13.67
N ASP A 74 -8.95 -4.27 -12.70
CA ASP A 74 -9.20 -5.70 -12.55
C ASP A 74 -9.47 -6.09 -11.09
N ASP A 75 -9.99 -7.30 -10.90
CA ASP A 75 -10.38 -7.85 -9.60
C ASP A 75 -9.25 -8.61 -8.88
N GLN A 76 -8.01 -8.53 -9.36
CA GLN A 76 -6.90 -9.34 -8.84
C GLN A 76 -6.59 -9.04 -7.36
N LYS A 77 -6.84 -7.80 -6.92
CA LYS A 77 -6.65 -7.37 -5.52
C LYS A 77 -7.94 -7.44 -4.69
N LEU A 78 -9.07 -7.86 -5.27
CA LEU A 78 -10.38 -7.81 -4.60
C LEU A 78 -10.42 -8.75 -3.38
N VAL A 79 -10.75 -8.19 -2.21
CA VAL A 79 -10.96 -8.93 -0.96
C VAL A 79 -12.19 -8.38 -0.26
N ASN A 80 -13.28 -9.14 -0.30
CA ASN A 80 -14.55 -8.73 0.32
C ASN A 80 -15.07 -9.72 1.39
N SER A 81 -14.33 -10.80 1.62
CA SER A 81 -14.50 -11.69 2.77
C SER A 81 -13.13 -12.23 3.17
N ILE A 82 -12.80 -12.18 4.46
CA ILE A 82 -11.57 -12.77 4.97
C ILE A 82 -11.79 -13.38 6.35
N GLU A 83 -11.16 -14.53 6.56
CA GLU A 83 -11.04 -15.16 7.87
C GLU A 83 -9.64 -14.89 8.40
N ALA A 84 -9.52 -14.58 9.69
CA ALA A 84 -8.24 -14.32 10.32
C ALA A 84 -8.22 -14.92 11.73
N SER A 85 -7.09 -15.47 12.15
CA SER A 85 -6.94 -16.02 13.50
C SER A 85 -5.56 -15.70 14.08
N ARG A 86 -5.43 -15.82 15.40
CA ARG A 86 -4.14 -15.80 16.11
C ARG A 86 -3.84 -17.17 16.69
N PRO A 87 -2.57 -17.50 16.98
CA PRO A 87 -2.22 -18.74 17.66
C PRO A 87 -3.02 -18.92 18.97
N GLY A 88 -3.82 -19.99 19.02
CA GLY A 88 -4.67 -20.31 20.17
C GLY A 88 -5.87 -19.37 20.39
N GLY A 89 -6.22 -18.52 19.42
CA GLY A 89 -7.42 -17.67 19.46
C GLY A 89 -8.57 -18.20 18.59
N ALA A 90 -9.71 -17.50 18.63
CA ALA A 90 -10.86 -17.82 17.79
C ALA A 90 -10.69 -17.26 16.37
N VAL A 91 -11.28 -17.94 15.37
CA VAL A 91 -11.38 -17.43 14.00
C VAL A 91 -12.29 -16.21 13.98
N GLN A 92 -11.75 -15.10 13.48
CA GLN A 92 -12.46 -13.85 13.20
C GLN A 92 -12.83 -13.80 11.73
N ARG A 93 -13.93 -13.13 11.41
CA ARG A 93 -14.39 -12.97 10.03
C ARG A 93 -14.82 -11.54 9.78
N ALA A 94 -14.31 -10.94 8.70
CA ALA A 94 -14.76 -9.66 8.18
C ALA A 94 -15.31 -9.85 6.76
N THR A 95 -16.42 -9.18 6.45
CA THR A 95 -17.09 -9.25 5.15
C THR A 95 -17.67 -7.90 4.75
N ASP A 96 -17.71 -7.61 3.45
CA ASP A 96 -18.45 -6.49 2.89
C ASP A 96 -19.60 -7.01 2.02
N ALA A 97 -20.83 -6.91 2.54
CA ALA A 97 -22.01 -7.43 1.86
C ALA A 97 -22.36 -6.66 0.57
N ALA A 98 -22.04 -5.37 0.49
CA ALA A 98 -22.31 -4.56 -0.70
C ALA A 98 -21.33 -4.92 -1.82
N SER A 99 -20.04 -5.05 -1.50
CA SER A 99 -19.04 -5.56 -2.43
C SER A 99 -19.35 -6.99 -2.89
N ILE A 100 -19.78 -7.88 -1.99
CA ILE A 100 -20.19 -9.24 -2.37
C ILE A 100 -21.39 -9.22 -3.33
N ALA A 101 -22.35 -8.32 -3.13
CA ALA A 101 -23.48 -8.17 -4.03
C ALA A 101 -23.06 -7.60 -5.41
N ALA A 102 -22.07 -6.72 -5.46
CA ALA A 102 -21.59 -6.08 -6.68
C ALA A 102 -20.66 -6.98 -7.51
N PHE A 103 -19.72 -7.66 -6.85
CA PHE A 103 -18.63 -8.37 -7.50
C PHE A 103 -18.69 -9.89 -7.30
N GLY A 104 -19.44 -10.40 -6.32
CA GLY A 104 -19.43 -11.81 -5.91
C GLY A 104 -18.51 -12.06 -4.71
N LEU A 105 -18.43 -13.30 -4.23
CA LEU A 105 -17.60 -13.65 -3.08
C LEU A 105 -16.12 -13.83 -3.47
N TYR A 106 -15.24 -13.00 -2.91
CA TYR A 106 -13.79 -13.07 -3.07
C TYR A 106 -13.11 -13.22 -1.71
N GLN A 107 -12.52 -14.40 -1.49
CA GLN A 107 -11.88 -14.78 -0.24
C GLN A 107 -10.53 -15.45 -0.53
N PRO A 108 -9.40 -14.72 -0.48
CA PRO A 108 -8.09 -15.21 -0.90
C PRO A 108 -7.46 -16.26 0.03
N GLY A 109 -8.08 -16.52 1.18
CA GLY A 109 -7.61 -17.49 2.17
C GLY A 109 -7.73 -16.96 3.60
N ALA A 110 -7.38 -17.82 4.57
CA ALA A 110 -7.35 -17.43 5.98
C ALA A 110 -6.00 -16.81 6.36
N LEU A 111 -6.02 -15.72 7.13
CA LEU A 111 -4.83 -15.09 7.71
C LEU A 111 -4.52 -15.67 9.09
N ASN A 112 -3.24 -15.92 9.36
CA ASN A 112 -2.76 -16.22 10.69
C ASN A 112 -1.84 -15.09 11.14
N LEU A 113 -2.27 -14.33 12.14
CA LEU A 113 -1.59 -13.11 12.61
C LEU A 113 -1.07 -13.31 14.03
N LEU A 114 0.16 -12.86 14.29
CA LEU A 114 0.80 -12.99 15.62
C LEU A 114 0.32 -11.91 16.59
N LYS A 115 -0.98 -11.63 16.65
CA LYS A 115 -1.58 -10.59 17.51
C LYS A 115 -1.97 -11.13 18.87
N MET A 116 -1.93 -10.29 19.91
CA MET A 116 -2.25 -10.69 21.30
C MET A 116 -3.73 -10.97 21.56
N THR A 117 -4.64 -10.34 20.83
CA THR A 117 -6.08 -10.45 21.08
C THR A 117 -6.86 -10.74 19.80
N ASP A 118 -7.97 -11.45 19.94
CA ASP A 118 -8.89 -11.71 18.83
C ASP A 118 -9.48 -10.41 18.26
N ASN A 119 -9.66 -9.38 19.10
CA ASN A 119 -10.11 -8.06 18.66
C ASN A 119 -9.09 -7.39 17.73
N SER A 120 -7.79 -7.48 18.03
CA SER A 120 -6.74 -6.98 17.13
C SER A 120 -6.80 -7.72 15.78
N VAL A 121 -6.98 -9.04 15.79
CA VAL A 121 -7.13 -9.83 14.56
C VAL A 121 -8.36 -9.39 13.76
N LEU A 122 -9.49 -9.16 14.42
CA LEU A 122 -10.72 -8.70 13.78
C LEU A 122 -10.54 -7.32 13.14
N SER A 123 -9.87 -6.39 13.82
CA SER A 123 -9.55 -5.07 13.26
C SER A 123 -8.63 -5.17 12.04
N ALA A 124 -7.64 -6.07 12.04
CA ALA A 124 -6.79 -6.36 10.88
C ALA A 124 -7.60 -6.87 9.67
N ALA A 125 -8.54 -7.77 9.94
CA ALA A 125 -9.43 -8.33 8.91
C ALA A 125 -10.32 -7.22 8.31
N HIS A 126 -10.92 -6.37 9.13
CA HIS A 126 -11.71 -5.23 8.66
C HIS A 126 -10.88 -4.22 7.86
N TRP A 127 -9.65 -3.93 8.30
CA TRP A 127 -8.73 -3.07 7.55
C TRP A 127 -8.36 -3.64 6.18
N THR A 128 -8.24 -4.96 6.07
CA THR A 128 -7.96 -5.61 4.78
C THR A 128 -9.16 -5.50 3.84
N VAL A 129 -10.36 -5.83 4.34
CA VAL A 129 -11.59 -5.70 3.54
C VAL A 129 -11.84 -4.25 3.14
N SER A 130 -11.67 -3.27 4.03
CA SER A 130 -11.92 -1.86 3.70
C SER A 130 -11.01 -1.29 2.61
N ARG A 131 -9.79 -1.84 2.44
CA ARG A 131 -8.84 -1.42 1.40
C ARG A 131 -9.07 -2.05 0.04
N TYR A 132 -9.71 -3.21 0.02
CA TYR A 132 -9.73 -4.10 -1.14
C TYR A 132 -11.12 -4.60 -1.52
N ALA A 133 -12.17 -4.22 -0.80
CA ALA A 133 -13.55 -4.57 -1.15
C ALA A 133 -14.04 -3.85 -2.43
N ASP A 134 -13.40 -2.75 -2.82
CA ASP A 134 -13.73 -2.02 -4.04
C ASP A 134 -12.44 -1.81 -4.88
N PRO A 135 -12.32 -2.45 -6.05
CA PRO A 135 -11.16 -2.28 -6.91
C PRO A 135 -11.32 -1.01 -7.74
N GLU A 136 -10.71 0.08 -7.27
CA GLU A 136 -10.58 1.29 -8.08
C GLU A 136 -9.46 1.13 -9.13
N PRO A 137 -9.58 1.78 -10.31
CA PRO A 137 -8.49 1.86 -11.28
C PRO A 137 -7.21 2.40 -10.63
N GLU A 138 -6.09 1.75 -10.91
CA GLU A 138 -4.79 2.11 -10.31
C GLU A 138 -3.66 2.07 -11.33
N LEU A 139 -2.70 2.97 -11.14
CA LEU A 139 -1.38 2.84 -11.76
C LEU A 139 -0.60 1.83 -10.90
N ARG A 140 -0.29 0.66 -11.46
CA ARG A 140 0.54 -0.37 -10.78
C ARG A 140 2.02 -0.21 -11.09
N GLU A 141 2.32 0.33 -12.25
CA GLU A 141 3.66 0.61 -12.72
C GLU A 141 3.68 2.00 -13.32
N VAL A 142 4.65 2.80 -12.91
CA VAL A 142 4.93 4.13 -13.46
C VAL A 142 6.37 4.12 -13.92
N GLU A 143 6.56 4.12 -15.23
CA GLU A 143 7.87 4.10 -15.87
C GLU A 143 8.28 5.51 -16.30
N ILE A 144 9.49 5.89 -15.91
CA ILE A 144 10.03 7.23 -16.09
C ILE A 144 11.46 7.14 -16.64
N GLU A 145 11.74 7.81 -17.75
CA GLU A 145 13.12 8.09 -18.19
C GLU A 145 13.66 9.29 -17.40
N ALA A 146 14.15 8.99 -16.19
CA ALA A 146 14.49 9.98 -15.18
C ALA A 146 15.61 10.92 -15.66
N PHE A 147 16.55 10.43 -16.49
CA PHE A 147 17.69 11.21 -16.98
C PHE A 147 17.26 12.47 -17.77
N THR A 148 16.07 12.44 -18.37
CA THR A 148 15.55 13.55 -19.20
C THR A 148 14.80 14.61 -18.39
N LEU A 149 14.48 14.34 -17.12
CA LEU A 149 13.60 15.18 -16.31
C LEU A 149 14.37 16.17 -15.43
N PRO A 150 13.84 17.39 -15.22
CA PRO A 150 14.53 18.44 -14.47
C PRO A 150 14.60 18.20 -12.96
N PHE A 151 13.77 17.29 -12.43
CA PHE A 151 13.70 16.90 -11.00
C PHE A 151 14.31 15.52 -10.76
N TYR A 152 15.36 15.17 -11.52
CA TYR A 152 16.05 13.89 -11.44
C TYR A 152 16.47 13.48 -10.02
N SER A 153 16.98 14.42 -9.20
CA SER A 153 17.34 14.13 -7.81
C SER A 153 16.15 13.65 -6.98
N ASP A 154 14.99 14.29 -7.15
CA ASP A 154 13.79 13.96 -6.38
C ASP A 154 13.25 12.58 -6.78
N ILE A 155 13.38 12.22 -8.06
CA ILE A 155 13.07 10.86 -8.53
C ILE A 155 13.99 9.83 -7.88
N LEU A 156 15.28 10.13 -7.73
CA LEU A 156 16.25 9.23 -7.07
C LEU A 156 16.05 9.13 -5.57
N ASP A 157 15.50 10.17 -4.93
CA ASP A 157 15.17 10.19 -3.50
C ASP A 157 13.85 9.44 -3.21
N ALA A 158 13.10 9.05 -4.25
CA ALA A 158 11.89 8.25 -4.09
C ALA A 158 12.24 6.80 -3.68
N GLU A 159 11.76 6.39 -2.51
CA GLU A 159 12.00 5.09 -1.87
C GLU A 159 10.66 4.42 -1.56
N ILE A 160 10.67 3.19 -1.05
CA ILE A 160 9.48 2.51 -0.53
C ILE A 160 8.75 3.41 0.48
N SER A 161 7.43 3.54 0.29
CA SER A 161 6.52 4.42 1.03
C SER A 161 6.59 5.91 0.70
N SER A 162 7.51 6.37 -0.14
CA SER A 162 7.39 7.68 -0.80
C SER A 162 6.14 7.69 -1.68
N PHE A 163 5.56 8.86 -1.90
CA PHE A 163 4.38 9.03 -2.72
C PHE A 163 4.51 10.27 -3.62
N PHE A 164 3.91 10.19 -4.79
CA PHE A 164 3.95 11.24 -5.82
C PHE A 164 2.66 11.20 -6.65
N SER A 165 2.37 12.28 -7.36
CA SER A 165 1.20 12.36 -8.23
C SER A 165 1.55 12.39 -9.72
N VAL A 166 0.76 11.67 -10.50
CA VAL A 166 0.73 11.75 -11.96
C VAL A 166 -0.46 12.63 -12.33
N TYR A 167 -0.19 13.77 -12.98
CA TYR A 167 -1.22 14.74 -13.38
C TYR A 167 -1.40 14.79 -14.91
N ASN A 168 -2.42 15.53 -15.37
CA ASN A 168 -2.79 15.61 -16.79
C ASN A 168 -3.09 14.24 -17.44
N MET A 169 -3.67 13.35 -16.64
CA MET A 169 -4.11 12.03 -17.08
C MET A 169 -5.10 12.13 -18.26
N PRO A 170 -5.15 11.12 -19.16
CA PRO A 170 -6.04 11.14 -20.31
C PRO A 170 -7.52 11.36 -19.94
N ALA A 171 -8.30 12.02 -20.81
CA ALA A 171 -9.67 12.43 -20.50
C ALA A 171 -10.67 11.30 -20.15
N GLN A 172 -10.29 10.03 -20.36
CA GLN A 172 -11.10 8.85 -20.00
C GLN A 172 -10.87 8.38 -18.55
N THR A 173 -10.01 9.06 -17.80
CA THR A 173 -9.65 8.77 -16.41
C THR A 173 -9.78 10.05 -15.55
N VAL A 174 -9.56 9.92 -14.24
CA VAL A 174 -9.44 11.06 -13.31
C VAL A 174 -8.29 11.95 -13.74
N SER A 175 -8.33 13.25 -13.41
CA SER A 175 -7.32 14.23 -13.85
C SER A 175 -5.94 14.05 -13.22
N GLU A 176 -5.89 13.38 -12.07
CA GLU A 176 -4.69 13.16 -11.26
C GLU A 176 -4.81 11.85 -10.50
N MET A 177 -3.71 11.11 -10.39
CA MET A 177 -3.61 9.91 -9.56
C MET A 177 -2.38 9.98 -8.67
N ARG A 178 -2.62 9.91 -7.36
CA ARG A 178 -1.56 9.80 -6.36
C ARG A 178 -1.21 8.34 -6.11
N VAL A 179 0.08 8.05 -6.17
CA VAL A 179 0.62 6.70 -6.01
C VAL A 179 1.65 6.64 -4.89
N THR A 180 1.67 5.51 -4.19
CA THR A 180 2.69 5.17 -3.19
C THR A 180 3.64 4.15 -3.79
N VAL A 181 4.94 4.37 -3.64
CA VAL A 181 6.00 3.47 -4.10
C VAL A 181 6.03 2.22 -3.22
N GLU A 182 5.90 1.05 -3.85
CA GLU A 182 6.06 -0.27 -3.23
C GLU A 182 7.40 -0.93 -3.59
N GLY A 183 8.10 -0.39 -4.57
CA GLY A 183 9.42 -0.82 -5.01
C GLY A 183 9.71 -0.26 -6.40
N TYR A 184 10.88 -0.58 -6.95
CA TYR A 184 11.27 -0.08 -8.26
C TYR A 184 12.25 -1.04 -8.95
N THR A 185 12.54 -0.76 -10.22
CA THR A 185 13.60 -1.40 -11.00
C THR A 185 14.26 -0.35 -11.85
N GLU A 186 15.59 -0.37 -11.93
CA GLU A 186 16.38 0.64 -12.64
C GLU A 186 17.15 0.00 -13.80
N LEU A 187 17.14 0.66 -14.95
CA LEU A 187 17.97 0.36 -16.10
C LEU A 187 18.83 1.59 -16.42
N ILE A 188 20.13 1.47 -16.18
CA ILE A 188 21.09 2.57 -16.36
C ILE A 188 21.89 2.31 -17.64
N GLY A 189 21.88 3.28 -18.54
CA GLY A 189 22.61 3.27 -19.80
C GLY A 189 23.40 4.55 -20.04
N GLU A 190 24.03 4.66 -21.20
CA GLU A 190 24.64 5.92 -21.63
C GLU A 190 23.53 6.93 -21.92
N GLN A 191 23.50 8.04 -21.17
CA GLN A 191 22.47 9.09 -21.28
C GLN A 191 21.03 8.58 -21.08
N SER A 192 20.85 7.53 -20.28
CA SER A 192 19.55 6.95 -19.97
C SER A 192 19.54 6.40 -18.55
N HIS A 193 18.45 6.65 -17.83
CA HIS A 193 18.13 6.05 -16.56
C HIS A 193 16.62 5.84 -16.48
N VAL A 194 16.18 4.66 -16.90
CA VAL A 194 14.78 4.27 -16.80
C VAL A 194 14.51 3.68 -15.42
N ILE A 195 13.54 4.25 -14.71
CA ILE A 195 13.06 3.76 -13.42
C ILE A 195 11.60 3.35 -13.57
N THR A 196 11.32 2.08 -13.32
CA THR A 196 9.96 1.54 -13.27
C THR A 196 9.54 1.42 -11.81
N PHE A 197 8.74 2.37 -11.32
CA PHE A 197 8.17 2.33 -9.98
C PHE A 197 6.98 1.36 -9.93
N ARG A 198 7.03 0.37 -9.04
CA ARG A 198 5.86 -0.42 -8.65
C ARG A 198 5.08 0.36 -7.62
N THR A 199 3.79 0.53 -7.86
CA THR A 199 2.97 1.48 -7.12
C THR A 199 1.65 0.89 -6.64
N SER A 200 1.09 1.51 -5.61
CA SER A 200 -0.26 1.29 -5.12
C SER A 200 -0.99 2.62 -5.00
N ALA A 201 -2.32 2.61 -5.10
CA ALA A 201 -3.12 3.81 -4.93
C ALA A 201 -3.02 4.34 -3.48
N SER A 202 -2.52 5.57 -3.30
CA SER A 202 -2.30 6.14 -1.96
C SER A 202 -3.60 6.35 -1.18
N ALA A 203 -4.73 6.49 -1.86
CA ALA A 203 -6.05 6.59 -1.23
C ALA A 203 -6.39 5.39 -0.34
N ARG A 204 -5.78 4.21 -0.56
CA ARG A 204 -5.96 3.02 0.28
C ARG A 204 -5.41 3.18 1.69
N ASP A 205 -4.48 4.10 1.92
CA ASP A 205 -3.89 4.36 3.23
C ASP A 205 -4.58 5.53 3.98
N SER A 206 -5.77 5.94 3.53
CA SER A 206 -6.58 6.93 4.23
C SER A 206 -7.25 6.35 5.49
N VAL A 207 -7.09 7.03 6.63
CA VAL A 207 -7.69 6.69 7.93
C VAL A 207 -8.56 7.82 8.45
N TRP A 208 -9.62 7.46 9.16
CA TRP A 208 -10.58 8.42 9.70
C TRP A 208 -9.95 9.31 10.77
N VAL A 209 -10.15 10.62 10.64
CA VAL A 209 -9.72 11.63 11.61
C VAL A 209 -10.92 12.40 12.11
N LEU A 210 -11.21 12.28 13.41
CA LEU A 210 -12.37 12.92 14.01
C LEU A 210 -12.27 14.45 13.87
N GLY A 211 -13.28 15.05 13.24
CA GLY A 211 -13.38 16.51 13.07
C GLY A 211 -12.62 17.06 11.86
N ASP A 212 -11.98 16.21 11.06
CA ASP A 212 -11.30 16.64 9.83
C ASP A 212 -12.30 16.83 8.67
N PRO A 213 -12.21 17.92 7.87
CA PRO A 213 -13.15 18.18 6.79
C PRO A 213 -13.02 17.23 5.59
N VAL A 214 -11.89 16.52 5.46
CA VAL A 214 -11.61 15.56 4.38
C VAL A 214 -11.69 14.13 4.94
N TYR A 215 -10.91 13.83 5.97
CA TYR A 215 -10.81 12.51 6.58
C TYR A 215 -11.80 12.24 7.72
N GLY A 216 -12.71 13.18 8.03
CA GLY A 216 -13.69 13.05 9.12
C GLY A 216 -15.13 12.80 8.68
N LEU A 217 -15.39 12.63 7.38
CA LEU A 217 -16.73 12.50 6.81
C LEU A 217 -17.34 11.11 7.11
N LEU A 218 -18.42 11.10 7.91
CA LEU A 218 -19.09 9.87 8.33
C LEU A 218 -19.69 9.14 7.12
N GLY A 219 -19.36 7.85 6.97
CA GLY A 219 -19.90 6.99 5.92
C GLY A 219 -19.31 7.22 4.53
N GLN A 220 -18.35 8.14 4.38
CA GLN A 220 -17.61 8.37 3.13
C GLN A 220 -16.12 8.04 3.31
N THR A 221 -15.46 8.68 4.28
CA THR A 221 -14.02 8.49 4.54
C THR A 221 -13.75 7.73 5.84
N THR A 222 -14.79 7.15 6.44
CA THR A 222 -14.69 6.47 7.74
C THR A 222 -14.01 5.10 7.60
N ARG A 223 -12.68 5.09 7.62
CA ARG A 223 -11.86 3.89 7.73
C ARG A 223 -11.14 3.91 9.07
N LEU A 224 -11.52 3.03 10.00
CA LEU A 224 -10.84 2.95 11.29
C LEU A 224 -9.42 2.44 11.08
N ALA A 225 -8.44 3.16 11.60
CA ALA A 225 -7.06 2.71 11.65
C ALA A 225 -6.94 1.44 12.50
N TYR A 226 -5.92 0.63 12.20
CA TYR A 226 -5.59 -0.60 12.91
C TYR A 226 -4.08 -0.72 13.13
#